data_AF-A0A822D915-F1
#
_entry.id   AF-A0A822D915-F1
#
_cell.length_a   1.000
_cell.length_b   1.000
_cell.length_c   1.000
_cell.angle_alpha   90.00
_cell.angle_beta   90.00
_cell.angle_gamma   90.00
#
_symmetry.space_group_name_H-M   'P 1'
#
loop_
_entity.id
_entity.type
_entity.pdbx_description
1 polymer ?
#
loop_
_entity_poly.entity_id
_entity_poly.type
_entity_poly.pdbx_seq_one_letter_code
_entity_poly.pdbx_strand_id
1 'polypeptide(L)'
;TSVALWVDAVLSFAYAYDQLIKSYSNVTSELMRPNISCVHGTDWPLGLELYSKFKQISFHGITGKVQFTSKGERTGFELDIVHLSENGLSKIGTWSREQGANFTLTSVSRGSIFNSTLIVTTIIEAPYVMLKNNENSSGILNLTYSNSDFEGFCIDLLEEIAHELKFSYKIKPITTGRYDDMVEEVKNKVNKNKHTQKQT
;
A
#
# COMPACT_ATOMS: atom_id res chain seq x y z
N THR A 1 1.87 15.06 -8.57
CA THR A 1 3.09 14.27 -8.86
C THR A 1 3.71 14.62 -10.21
N SER A 2 2.92 14.75 -11.29
CA SER A 2 3.42 15.11 -12.64
C SER A 2 4.26 16.40 -12.66
N VAL A 3 3.80 17.47 -12.02
CA VAL A 3 4.51 18.77 -11.99
C VAL A 3 5.91 18.66 -11.36
N ALA A 4 6.03 17.92 -10.25
CA ALA A 4 7.32 17.72 -9.59
C ALA A 4 8.33 17.00 -10.50
N LEU A 5 7.88 16.00 -11.27
CA LEU A 5 8.72 15.31 -12.25
C LEU A 5 9.14 16.23 -13.41
N TRP A 6 8.26 17.12 -13.88
CA TRP A 6 8.60 18.10 -14.91
C TRP A 6 9.68 19.08 -14.44
N VAL A 7 9.58 19.58 -13.21
CA VAL A 7 10.60 20.47 -12.63
C VAL A 7 11.95 19.75 -12.56
N ASP A 8 11.96 18.52 -12.04
CA ASP A 8 13.19 17.73 -11.95
C ASP A 8 13.75 17.37 -13.34
N ALA A 9 12.90 17.21 -14.37
CA ALA A 9 13.33 16.98 -15.74
C ALA A 9 14.04 18.20 -16.34
N VAL A 10 13.49 19.40 -16.13
CA VAL A 10 14.13 20.66 -16.57
C VAL A 10 15.47 20.86 -15.87
N LEU A 11 15.52 20.62 -14.56
CA LEU A 11 16.78 20.67 -13.79
C LEU A 11 17.80 19.64 -14.28
N SER A 12 17.33 18.43 -14.59
CA SER A 12 18.19 17.37 -15.14
C SER A 12 18.85 17.80 -16.45
N PHE A 13 18.06 18.40 -17.35
CA PHE A 13 18.57 18.94 -18.61
C PHE A 13 19.55 20.08 -18.37
N ALA A 14 19.21 21.04 -17.52
CA ALA A 14 20.07 22.19 -17.23
C ALA A 14 21.44 21.75 -16.67
N TYR A 15 21.46 20.81 -15.72
CA TYR A 15 22.71 20.31 -15.15
C TYR A 15 23.55 19.52 -16.15
N ALA A 16 22.93 18.64 -16.94
CA ALA A 16 23.64 17.87 -17.96
C ALA A 16 24.24 18.79 -19.04
N TYR A 17 23.47 19.79 -19.46
CA TYR A 17 23.88 20.77 -20.45
C TYR A 17 25.00 21.69 -19.93
N ASP A 18 24.90 22.18 -18.69
CA ASP A 18 25.97 22.94 -18.03
C ASP A 18 27.29 22.16 -17.95
N GLN A 19 27.23 20.87 -17.58
CA GLN A 19 28.42 20.01 -17.58
C GLN A 19 28.99 19.78 -18.98
N LEU A 20 28.15 19.68 -20.00
CA LEU A 20 28.59 19.59 -21.38
C LEU A 20 29.33 20.87 -21.78
N ILE A 21 28.74 22.04 -21.57
CA ILE A 21 29.36 23.34 -21.91
C ILE A 21 30.72 23.48 -21.25
N LYS A 22 30.82 23.17 -19.95
CA LYS A 22 32.08 23.25 -19.19
C LYS A 22 33.15 22.27 -19.68
N SER A 23 32.78 21.20 -20.39
CA SER A 23 33.73 20.24 -20.95
C SER A 23 34.48 20.79 -22.16
N TYR A 24 34.03 21.91 -22.73
CA TYR A 24 34.62 22.54 -23.91
C TYR A 24 35.12 23.95 -23.59
N SER A 25 36.38 24.23 -23.93
CA SER A 25 36.99 25.56 -23.74
C SER A 25 36.60 26.58 -24.82
N ASN A 26 36.33 26.12 -26.05
CA ASN A 26 35.94 26.95 -27.19
C ASN A 26 34.77 26.30 -27.94
N VAL A 27 33.53 26.69 -27.61
CA VAL A 27 32.35 26.14 -28.27
C VAL A 27 31.84 27.08 -29.35
N THR A 28 31.63 26.57 -30.57
CA THR A 28 30.96 27.31 -31.64
C THR A 28 29.44 27.24 -31.46
N SER A 29 28.74 28.30 -31.86
CA SER A 29 27.27 28.35 -31.82
C SER A 29 26.61 27.24 -32.63
N GLU A 30 27.24 26.79 -33.72
CA GLU A 30 26.79 25.68 -34.56
C GLU A 30 26.87 24.32 -33.85
N LEU A 31 27.88 24.13 -32.99
CA LEU A 31 28.04 22.90 -32.22
C LEU A 31 27.04 22.83 -31.05
N MET A 32 26.68 23.96 -30.45
CA MET A 32 25.66 24.04 -29.38
C MET A 32 24.22 24.06 -29.89
N ARG A 33 23.97 24.64 -31.07
CA ARG A 33 22.65 24.79 -31.68
C ARG A 33 22.68 24.25 -33.11
N PRO A 34 22.74 22.92 -33.30
CA PRO A 34 22.64 22.32 -34.61
C PRO A 34 21.31 22.67 -35.29
N ASN A 35 21.34 22.86 -36.61
CA ASN A 35 20.12 22.85 -37.40
C ASN A 35 19.68 21.39 -37.60
N ILE A 36 18.77 20.92 -36.75
CA ILE A 36 18.27 19.55 -36.78
C ILE A 36 16.99 19.52 -37.61
N SER A 37 16.94 18.62 -38.60
CA SER A 37 15.72 18.33 -39.35
C SER A 37 15.34 16.86 -39.18
N CYS A 38 14.09 16.62 -38.75
CA CYS A 38 13.51 15.28 -38.70
C CYS A 38 13.36 14.65 -40.10
N VAL A 39 13.38 15.45 -41.17
CA VAL A 39 13.22 15.00 -42.56
C VAL A 39 14.56 14.57 -43.15
N HIS A 40 15.63 15.29 -42.82
CA HIS A 40 16.96 15.04 -43.39
C HIS A 40 17.87 14.20 -42.49
N GLY A 41 17.39 13.82 -41.30
CA GLY A 41 18.07 12.83 -40.44
C GLY A 41 19.47 13.25 -40.01
N THR A 42 19.66 14.52 -39.66
CA THR A 42 20.95 15.01 -39.18
C THR A 42 21.08 14.80 -37.67
N ASP A 43 21.98 13.90 -37.28
CA ASP A 43 22.33 13.69 -35.88
C ASP A 43 23.10 14.89 -35.33
N TRP A 44 22.81 15.26 -34.09
CA TRP A 44 23.62 16.25 -33.39
C TRP A 44 24.92 15.59 -32.90
N PRO A 45 26.12 16.08 -33.31
CA PRO A 45 27.38 15.44 -32.92
C PRO A 45 27.61 15.33 -31.41
N LEU A 46 27.12 16.30 -30.63
CA LEU A 46 27.23 16.26 -29.17
C LEU A 46 26.08 15.52 -28.48
N GLY A 47 25.10 15.00 -29.22
CA GLY A 47 23.92 14.36 -28.64
C GLY A 47 24.26 13.17 -27.73
N LEU A 48 25.19 12.31 -28.17
CA LEU A 48 25.66 11.17 -27.37
C LEU A 48 26.43 11.61 -26.13
N GLU A 49 27.22 12.68 -26.23
CA GLU A 49 27.95 13.21 -25.08
C GLU A 49 27.00 13.86 -24.07
N LEU A 50 26.03 14.66 -24.53
CA LEU A 50 24.97 15.21 -23.68
C LEU A 50 24.22 14.08 -22.96
N TYR A 51 23.85 13.03 -23.68
CA TYR A 51 23.20 11.87 -23.08
C TYR A 51 24.10 11.17 -22.05
N SER A 52 25.41 11.12 -22.27
CA SER A 52 26.37 10.63 -21.29
C SER A 52 26.41 11.52 -20.03
N LYS A 53 26.41 12.85 -20.18
CA LYS A 53 26.31 13.80 -19.06
C LYS A 53 25.01 13.61 -18.27
N PHE A 54 23.89 13.43 -18.97
CA PHE A 54 22.60 13.11 -18.35
C PHE A 54 22.65 11.89 -17.44
N LYS A 55 23.35 10.83 -17.85
CA LYS A 55 23.48 9.62 -17.03
C LYS A 55 24.41 9.79 -15.82
N GLN A 56 25.23 10.85 -15.81
CA GLN A 56 26.20 11.14 -14.74
C GLN A 56 25.69 12.16 -13.72
N ILE A 57 24.61 12.87 -14.01
CA ILE A 57 24.07 13.85 -13.06
C ILE A 57 23.54 13.16 -11.80
N SER A 58 23.76 13.80 -10.66
CA SER A 58 23.18 13.41 -9.39
C SER A 58 22.87 14.68 -8.60
N PHE A 59 21.60 14.91 -8.29
CA PHE A 59 21.17 16.06 -7.49
C PHE A 59 19.93 15.72 -6.65
N HIS A 60 19.55 16.63 -5.76
CA HIS A 60 18.31 16.50 -4.98
C HIS A 60 17.26 17.45 -5.56
N GLY A 61 16.19 16.88 -6.11
CA GLY A 61 15.05 17.59 -6.69
C GLY A 61 13.80 17.53 -5.80
N ILE A 62 12.66 17.91 -6.34
CA ILE A 62 11.37 17.87 -5.63
C ILE A 62 10.98 16.42 -5.32
N THR A 63 11.32 15.49 -6.20
CA THR A 63 11.05 14.06 -6.01
C THR A 63 12.17 13.32 -5.27
N GLY A 64 13.01 14.05 -4.52
CA GLY A 64 14.14 13.50 -3.79
C GLY A 64 15.39 13.34 -4.66
N LYS A 65 16.19 12.29 -4.40
CA LYS A 65 17.42 12.05 -5.16
C LYS A 65 17.09 11.71 -6.62
N VAL A 66 17.74 12.43 -7.54
CA VAL A 66 17.66 12.21 -8.99
C VAL A 66 19.02 11.75 -9.47
N GLN A 67 19.09 10.51 -9.96
CA GLN A 67 20.27 9.88 -10.55
C GLN A 67 19.81 8.75 -11.47
N PHE A 68 20.66 8.37 -12.43
CA PHE A 68 20.31 7.42 -13.48
C PHE A 68 21.29 6.25 -13.55
N THR A 69 20.81 5.10 -14.05
CA THR A 69 21.65 3.95 -14.40
C THR A 69 22.37 4.19 -15.73
N SER A 70 23.30 3.30 -16.09
CA SER A 70 23.97 3.31 -17.39
C SER A 70 23.01 3.20 -18.60
N LYS A 71 21.78 2.70 -18.37
CA LYS A 71 20.69 2.60 -19.34
C LYS A 71 19.76 3.82 -19.35
N GLY A 72 19.95 4.80 -18.47
CA GLY A 72 19.10 5.99 -18.36
C GLY A 72 17.84 5.79 -17.51
N GLU A 73 17.77 4.72 -16.72
CA GLU A 73 16.66 4.49 -15.79
C GLU A 73 16.91 5.20 -14.47
N ARG A 74 15.89 5.81 -13.86
CA ARG A 74 16.06 6.45 -12.55
C ARG A 74 16.36 5.41 -11.47
N THR A 75 17.28 5.71 -10.55
CA THR A 75 17.69 4.79 -9.48
C THR A 75 17.96 5.48 -8.13
N GLY A 76 18.03 4.72 -7.04
CA GLY A 76 18.23 5.18 -5.66
C GLY A 76 17.32 6.33 -5.24
N PHE A 77 16.05 6.24 -5.64
CA PHE A 77 14.97 7.05 -5.10
C PHE A 77 14.29 6.28 -3.95
N GLU A 78 13.62 7.03 -3.08
CA GLU A 78 12.81 6.49 -2.00
C GLU A 78 11.34 6.84 -2.26
N LEU A 79 10.44 5.93 -1.92
CA LEU A 79 9.00 6.13 -1.98
C LEU A 79 8.43 6.15 -0.57
N ASP A 80 7.50 7.07 -0.33
CA ASP A 80 6.76 7.11 0.92
C ASP A 80 5.64 6.06 0.91
N ILE A 81 5.56 5.27 1.98
CA ILE A 81 4.41 4.39 2.24
C ILE A 81 3.45 5.17 3.12
N VAL A 82 2.22 5.35 2.64
CA VAL A 82 1.19 6.15 3.33
C VAL A 82 0.01 5.30 3.77
N HIS A 83 -0.57 5.63 4.91
CA HIS A 83 -1.78 5.04 5.46
C HIS A 83 -2.89 6.08 5.47
N LEU A 84 -4.06 5.70 4.97
CA LEU A 84 -5.27 6.51 5.07
C LEU A 84 -6.02 6.11 6.33
N SER A 85 -6.26 7.09 7.21
CA SER A 85 -7.08 6.95 8.42
C SER A 85 -8.20 7.98 8.44
N GLU A 86 -9.07 7.91 9.44
CA GLU A 86 -10.07 8.95 9.72
C GLU A 86 -9.42 10.34 9.92
N ASN A 87 -8.17 10.37 10.41
CA ASN A 87 -7.39 11.59 10.60
C ASN A 87 -6.67 12.05 9.31
N GLY A 88 -6.89 11.39 8.17
CA GLY A 88 -6.25 11.67 6.89
C GLY A 88 -5.06 10.76 6.57
N LEU A 89 -4.26 11.18 5.59
CA LEU A 89 -3.07 10.47 5.11
C LEU A 89 -1.88 10.71 6.03
N SER A 90 -1.25 9.64 6.50
CA SER A 90 -0.02 9.70 7.28
C SER A 90 1.06 8.80 6.68
N LYS A 91 2.32 9.27 6.67
CA LYS A 91 3.45 8.44 6.24
C LYS A 91 3.74 7.40 7.32
N ILE A 92 3.73 6.13 6.95
CA ILE A 92 3.94 4.98 7.85
C ILE A 92 5.20 4.17 7.54
N GLY A 93 5.95 4.59 6.53
CA GLY A 93 7.18 3.94 6.13
C GLY A 93 7.77 4.52 4.88
N THR A 94 8.85 3.90 4.44
CA THR A 94 9.57 4.20 3.22
C THR A 94 9.86 2.93 2.46
N TRP A 95 10.04 3.03 1.15
CA TRP A 95 10.47 1.94 0.30
C TRP A 95 11.62 2.38 -0.58
N SER A 96 12.65 1.55 -0.66
CA SER A 96 13.74 1.70 -1.63
C SER A 96 14.00 0.37 -2.31
N ARG A 97 14.67 0.40 -3.47
CA ARG A 97 15.06 -0.83 -4.17
C ARG A 97 16.04 -1.66 -3.35
N GLU A 98 16.89 -1.00 -2.56
CA GLU A 98 17.97 -1.62 -1.79
C GLU A 98 17.49 -2.21 -0.47
N GLN A 99 16.56 -1.54 0.22
CA GLN A 99 16.11 -1.92 1.56
C GLN A 99 14.73 -2.58 1.57
N GLY A 100 13.99 -2.53 0.45
CA GLY A 100 12.60 -2.95 0.41
C GLY A 100 11.70 -2.01 1.22
N ALA A 101 10.57 -2.53 1.70
CA ALA A 101 9.63 -1.75 2.52
C ALA A 101 10.13 -1.70 3.97
N ASN A 102 10.36 -0.49 4.45
CA ASN A 102 10.72 -0.18 5.83
C ASN A 102 9.57 0.57 6.50
N PHE A 103 8.84 -0.10 7.37
CA PHE A 103 7.72 0.51 8.09
C PHE A 103 8.23 1.15 9.37
N THR A 104 8.07 2.47 9.49
CA THR A 104 8.32 3.20 10.74
C THR A 104 7.24 2.93 11.77
N LEU A 105 6.06 2.48 11.35
CA LEU A 105 5.11 1.86 12.27
C LEU A 105 5.56 0.44 12.60
N THR A 106 6.53 0.33 13.51
CA THR A 106 6.78 -0.88 14.31
C THR A 106 5.56 -1.31 15.11
N SER A 107 4.56 -0.44 15.21
CA SER A 107 3.21 -0.75 15.65
C SER A 107 2.25 0.32 15.11
N VAL A 108 1.68 0.12 13.90
CA VAL A 108 0.21 0.21 13.88
C VAL A 108 -0.11 -0.81 14.93
N SER A 109 -0.62 -0.38 16.09
CA SER A 109 -0.99 -1.27 17.19
C SER A 109 -1.44 -2.57 16.56
N ARG A 110 -0.85 -3.72 16.90
CA ARG A 110 -1.58 -4.97 16.66
C ARG A 110 -2.95 -4.66 17.24
N GLY A 111 -3.95 -4.42 16.37
CA GLY A 111 -5.03 -3.46 16.64
C GLY A 111 -5.46 -3.66 18.07
N SER A 112 -5.26 -2.67 18.95
CA SER A 112 -5.66 -2.86 20.33
C SER A 112 -7.14 -3.20 20.26
N ILE A 113 -7.49 -4.45 20.52
CA ILE A 113 -8.88 -4.88 20.43
C ILE A 113 -9.70 -4.24 21.55
N PHE A 114 -9.01 -3.61 22.52
CA PHE A 114 -9.57 -2.71 23.51
C PHE A 114 -10.54 -1.71 22.85
N ASN A 115 -11.80 -1.73 23.29
CA ASN A 115 -12.90 -0.94 22.73
C ASN A 115 -13.20 -1.16 21.24
N SER A 116 -12.73 -2.26 20.65
CA SER A 116 -13.13 -2.69 19.31
C SER A 116 -14.29 -3.66 19.39
N THR A 117 -15.16 -3.66 18.38
CA THR A 117 -16.20 -4.69 18.22
C THR A 117 -15.76 -5.73 17.20
N LEU A 118 -15.52 -6.96 17.63
CA LEU A 118 -15.13 -8.08 16.75
C LEU A 118 -16.35 -8.85 16.25
N ILE A 119 -16.31 -9.29 15.00
CA ILE A 119 -17.30 -10.23 14.46
C ILE A 119 -16.76 -11.64 14.63
N VAL A 120 -17.40 -12.44 15.48
CA VAL A 120 -16.99 -13.81 15.78
C VAL A 120 -17.85 -14.75 14.95
N THR A 121 -17.20 -15.47 14.04
CA THR A 121 -17.87 -16.44 13.18
C THR A 121 -17.73 -17.84 13.77
N THR A 122 -18.84 -18.58 13.88
CA THR A 122 -18.87 -19.90 14.53
C THR A 122 -19.85 -20.85 13.83
N ILE A 123 -19.78 -22.14 14.18
CA ILE A 123 -20.75 -23.17 13.83
C ILE A 123 -21.58 -23.48 15.08
N ILE A 124 -22.87 -23.81 14.90
CA ILE A 124 -23.74 -24.28 15.99
C ILE A 124 -23.53 -25.79 16.12
N GLU A 125 -22.87 -26.20 17.20
CA GLU A 125 -22.55 -27.59 17.49
C GLU A 125 -22.50 -27.81 19.01
N ALA A 126 -23.32 -28.73 19.52
CA ALA A 126 -23.31 -29.09 20.92
C ALA A 126 -22.05 -29.90 21.28
N PRO A 127 -21.41 -29.66 22.44
CA PRO A 127 -21.76 -28.72 23.52
C PRO A 127 -21.04 -27.35 23.43
N TYR A 128 -20.43 -27.04 22.29
CA TYR A 128 -19.52 -25.91 22.12
C TYR A 128 -20.26 -24.59 21.90
N VAL A 129 -21.23 -24.57 20.98
CA VAL A 129 -22.10 -23.42 20.69
C VAL A 129 -23.50 -23.94 20.36
N MET A 130 -24.48 -23.53 21.13
CA MET A 130 -25.88 -23.97 21.05
C MET A 130 -26.79 -22.74 21.11
N LEU A 131 -27.98 -22.85 20.51
CA LEU A 131 -29.03 -21.86 20.71
C LEU A 131 -29.77 -22.17 22.00
N LYS A 132 -30.02 -21.16 22.83
CA LYS A 132 -30.85 -21.32 24.03
C LYS A 132 -32.27 -21.69 23.62
N ASN A 133 -32.87 -22.60 24.38
CA ASN A 133 -34.28 -22.96 24.25
C ASN A 133 -35.17 -21.83 24.79
N ASN A 134 -35.31 -20.74 24.04
CA ASN A 134 -36.34 -19.75 24.28
C ASN A 134 -37.55 -20.07 23.40
N GLU A 135 -38.73 -20.23 24.01
CA GLU A 135 -39.99 -20.50 23.31
C GLU A 135 -40.36 -19.41 22.27
N ASN A 136 -39.70 -18.25 22.35
CA ASN A 136 -39.85 -17.12 21.42
C ASN A 136 -38.95 -17.20 20.17
N SER A 137 -38.07 -18.21 20.08
CA SER A 137 -37.15 -18.43 18.95
C SER A 137 -37.71 -19.48 17.97
N SER A 138 -39.03 -19.50 17.79
CA SER A 138 -39.69 -20.35 16.81
C SER A 138 -39.34 -19.88 15.40
N GLY A 139 -38.26 -20.41 14.86
CA GLY A 139 -37.91 -20.32 13.46
C GLY A 139 -36.46 -19.91 13.24
N ILE A 140 -35.81 -20.67 12.37
CA ILE A 140 -34.57 -20.37 11.62
C ILE A 140 -34.69 -19.06 10.77
N LEU A 141 -35.66 -18.18 11.09
CA LEU A 141 -36.12 -17.06 10.28
C LEU A 141 -35.95 -15.67 10.91
N ASN A 142 -35.39 -15.56 12.12
CA ASN A 142 -34.98 -14.26 12.64
C ASN A 142 -33.55 -13.98 12.19
N LEU A 143 -33.40 -13.14 11.15
CA LEU A 143 -32.14 -12.71 10.56
C LEU A 143 -31.20 -11.93 11.50
N THR A 144 -31.55 -11.82 12.79
CA THR A 144 -30.83 -11.02 13.78
C THR A 144 -30.74 -11.81 15.09
N TYR A 145 -29.66 -12.57 15.27
CA TYR A 145 -29.33 -13.18 16.56
C TYR A 145 -28.63 -12.14 17.46
N SER A 146 -28.97 -12.15 18.74
CA SER A 146 -28.23 -11.48 19.81
C SER A 146 -27.18 -12.43 20.41
N ASN A 147 -26.10 -11.90 20.99
CA ASN A 147 -25.12 -12.73 21.68
C ASN A 147 -25.77 -13.55 22.83
N SER A 148 -26.82 -13.03 23.44
CA SER A 148 -27.58 -13.68 24.52
C SER A 148 -28.29 -14.96 24.10
N ASP A 149 -28.49 -15.17 22.80
CA ASP A 149 -29.25 -16.29 22.25
C ASP A 149 -28.40 -17.57 22.15
N PHE A 150 -27.09 -17.45 22.37
CA PHE A 150 -26.15 -18.56 22.32
C PHE A 150 -25.67 -18.98 23.72
N GLU A 151 -25.36 -20.26 23.88
CA GLU A 151 -24.75 -20.85 25.06
C GLU A 151 -23.76 -21.97 24.68
N GLY A 152 -22.92 -22.41 25.62
CA GLY A 152 -21.99 -23.50 25.42
C GLY A 152 -20.55 -23.11 25.74
N PHE A 153 -19.66 -24.11 25.76
CA PHE A 153 -18.28 -23.95 26.22
C PHE A 153 -17.51 -22.83 25.51
N CYS A 154 -17.67 -22.68 24.19
CA CYS A 154 -16.98 -21.66 23.42
C CYS A 154 -17.54 -20.25 23.66
N ILE A 155 -18.81 -20.14 24.06
CA ILE A 155 -19.44 -18.85 24.40
C ILE A 155 -18.91 -18.35 25.74
N ASP A 156 -18.87 -19.23 26.75
CA ASP A 156 -18.33 -18.90 28.07
C ASP A 156 -16.85 -18.49 27.97
N LEU A 157 -16.07 -19.25 27.20
CA LEU A 157 -14.67 -18.91 26.95
C LEU A 157 -14.50 -17.56 26.23
N LEU A 158 -15.35 -17.28 25.23
CA LEU A 158 -15.31 -16.01 24.50
C LEU A 158 -15.64 -14.82 25.40
N GLU A 159 -16.62 -14.98 26.30
CA GLU A 159 -16.99 -13.95 27.28
C GLU A 159 -15.82 -13.62 28.21
N GLU A 160 -15.14 -14.64 28.75
CA GLU A 160 -13.96 -14.44 29.61
C GLU A 160 -12.81 -13.76 28.87
N ILE A 161 -12.53 -14.16 27.62
CA ILE A 161 -11.50 -13.53 26.79
C ILE A 161 -11.88 -12.08 26.46
N ALA A 162 -13.15 -11.81 26.15
CA ALA A 162 -13.66 -10.47 25.89
C ALA A 162 -13.58 -9.58 27.12
N HIS A 163 -13.87 -10.12 28.30
CA HIS A 163 -13.76 -9.43 29.57
C HIS A 163 -12.30 -9.10 29.92
N GLU A 164 -11.37 -10.04 29.73
CA GLU A 164 -9.94 -9.82 30.03
C GLU A 164 -9.31 -8.81 29.05
N LEU A 165 -9.58 -8.94 27.76
CA LEU A 165 -8.98 -8.11 26.71
C LEU A 165 -9.80 -6.84 26.38
N LYS A 166 -10.95 -6.65 27.06
CA LYS A 166 -11.84 -5.47 26.97
C LYS A 166 -12.28 -5.12 25.54
N PHE A 167 -12.68 -6.13 24.77
CA PHE A 167 -13.33 -5.94 23.47
C PHE A 167 -14.82 -6.31 23.55
N SER A 168 -15.62 -5.75 22.65
CA SER A 168 -17.00 -6.19 22.42
C SER A 168 -17.04 -7.16 21.24
N TYR A 169 -18.03 -8.04 21.18
CA TYR A 169 -18.15 -8.97 20.05
C TYR A 169 -19.60 -9.11 19.56
N LYS A 170 -19.76 -9.61 18.34
CA LYS A 170 -21.05 -10.02 17.76
C LYS A 170 -20.90 -11.40 17.14
N ILE A 171 -21.74 -12.34 17.58
CA ILE A 171 -21.74 -13.71 17.05
C ILE A 171 -22.45 -13.73 15.69
N LYS A 172 -21.82 -14.33 14.69
CA LYS A 172 -22.40 -14.59 13.37
C LYS A 172 -22.24 -16.08 13.04
N PRO A 173 -23.27 -16.92 13.26
CA PRO A 173 -23.20 -18.32 12.91
C PRO A 173 -23.16 -18.49 11.38
N ILE A 174 -22.49 -19.56 10.93
CA ILE A 174 -22.46 -19.93 9.51
C ILE A 174 -23.71 -20.72 9.15
N THR A 175 -24.26 -20.47 7.97
CA THR A 175 -25.54 -21.01 7.53
C THR A 175 -25.47 -22.45 7.02
N THR A 176 -24.30 -22.94 6.62
CA THR A 176 -24.16 -24.24 5.93
C THR A 176 -23.82 -25.41 6.87
N GLY A 177 -23.39 -25.13 8.10
CA GLY A 177 -23.08 -26.15 9.12
C GLY A 177 -21.83 -27.02 8.84
N ARG A 178 -21.02 -26.70 7.81
CA ARG A 178 -19.80 -27.43 7.47
C ARG A 178 -18.55 -26.61 7.77
N TYR A 179 -17.52 -27.28 8.29
CA TYR A 179 -16.24 -26.64 8.63
C TYR A 179 -15.49 -26.12 7.40
N ASP A 180 -15.50 -26.86 6.28
CA ASP A 180 -14.81 -26.42 5.05
C ASP A 180 -15.42 -25.11 4.51
N ASP A 181 -16.74 -24.98 4.59
CA ASP A 181 -17.46 -23.78 4.17
C ASP A 181 -17.12 -22.58 5.06
N MET A 182 -16.90 -22.80 6.38
CA MET A 182 -16.41 -21.77 7.30
C MET A 182 -15.07 -21.21 6.84
N VAL A 183 -14.13 -22.11 6.55
CA VAL A 183 -12.78 -21.74 6.16
C VAL A 183 -12.81 -20.95 4.84
N GLU A 184 -13.62 -21.39 3.87
CA GLU A 184 -13.78 -20.68 2.61
C GLU A 184 -14.50 -19.33 2.76
N GLU A 185 -15.54 -19.23 3.59
CA GLU A 185 -16.23 -17.96 3.84
C GLU A 185 -15.28 -16.93 4.50
N VAL A 186 -14.48 -17.35 5.48
CA VAL A 186 -13.49 -16.51 6.15
C VAL A 186 -12.39 -16.10 5.17
N LYS A 187 -11.82 -17.04 4.40
CA LYS A 187 -10.82 -16.74 3.35
C LYS A 187 -11.36 -15.73 2.35
N ASN A 188 -12.59 -15.91 1.88
CA ASN A 188 -13.21 -15.02 0.89
C ASN A 188 -13.42 -13.61 1.44
N LYS A 189 -13.81 -13.45 2.71
CA LYS A 189 -13.93 -12.13 3.36
C LYS A 189 -12.57 -11.46 3.52
N VAL A 190 -11.56 -12.19 3.98
CA VAL A 190 -10.19 -11.66 4.13
C VAL A 190 -9.62 -11.25 2.77
N ASN A 191 -9.85 -12.04 1.73
CA ASN A 191 -9.37 -11.74 0.38
C ASN A 191 -10.11 -10.56 -0.26
N LYS A 192 -11.43 -10.44 -0.08
CA LYS A 192 -12.18 -9.26 -0.53
C LYS A 192 -11.65 -7.98 0.11
N ASN A 193 -11.39 -7.98 1.43
CA ASN A 193 -10.83 -6.83 2.12
C ASN A 193 -9.42 -6.45 1.62
N LYS A 194 -8.60 -7.44 1.22
CA LYS A 194 -7.30 -7.19 0.57
C LYS A 194 -7.42 -6.57 -0.83
N HIS A 195 -8.50 -6.88 -1.57
CA HIS A 195 -8.73 -6.31 -2.90
C HIS A 195 -9.31 -4.89 -2.85
N THR A 196 -10.16 -4.59 -1.87
CA THR A 196 -10.67 -3.22 -1.68
C THR A 196 -9.56 -2.26 -1.24
N GLN A 197 -8.52 -2.74 -0.54
CA GLN A 197 -7.33 -1.95 -0.19
C GLN A 197 -6.33 -1.78 -1.36
N LYS A 198 -6.55 -2.43 -2.51
CA LYS A 198 -5.69 -2.32 -3.71
C LYS A 198 -6.27 -1.46 -4.83
N GLN A 199 -7.51 -0.98 -4.71
CA GLN A 199 -8.23 -0.25 -5.77
C GLN A 199 -8.49 1.25 -5.48
N THR A 200 -7.89 1.80 -4.44
CA THR A 200 -7.90 3.24 -4.12
C THR A 200 -6.48 3.69 -3.81
#